data_AF-A0A6P1L4A2-F1
#
_entry.id   AF-A0A6P1L4A2-F1
#
_cell.length_a   1.000
_cell.length_b   1.000
_cell.length_c   1.000
_cell.angle_alpha   90.00
_cell.angle_beta   90.00
_cell.angle_gamma   90.00
#
_symmetry.space_group_name_H-M   'P 1'
#
loop_
_entity.id
_entity.type
_entity.pdbx_description
1 polymer ?
#
loop_
_entity_poly.entity_id
_entity_poly.type
_entity_poly.pdbx_seq_one_letter_code
_entity_poly.pdbx_strand_id
1 'polypeptide(L)'
;MSQIEIAEIIEQIKQEIQIDANGQGKASVRAAARLANVNDAGLLRSLKTAADISRSKLAERLIYKGFEGADIKSWSESGIPDVAVATILHYYGYEAGKRCTAQAKLACEAFESIGVRAWIQDLLGWTKPATQPQEQPSTPALPPVEQRLHTLVLAMKTLAELTGGRLNPYMEQQFKDYAGNLLAEHNRKLLTATEERWLGVVNFAESELGKKVPLKGSHYRGHLGTWVRTFYPQLGDRQETRLVNGVQQPIYVYACHDPVVAAGLTKAIEEFFAHPSPGAALRQAGAFASKKAVVTA
;
A
#
# COMPACT_ATOMS: atom_id res chain seq x y z
N MET A 1 27.85 -27.71 15.04
CA MET A 1 27.86 -26.42 15.74
C MET A 1 26.42 -26.10 16.11
N SER A 2 26.16 -25.85 17.39
CA SER A 2 24.81 -25.64 17.92
C SER A 2 24.44 -24.15 17.96
N GLN A 3 23.15 -23.81 18.04
CA GLN A 3 22.71 -22.42 18.21
C GLN A 3 23.27 -21.77 19.48
N ILE A 4 23.58 -22.58 20.51
CA ILE A 4 24.15 -22.14 21.78
C ILE A 4 25.58 -21.59 21.58
N GLU A 5 26.39 -22.24 20.75
CA GLU A 5 27.76 -21.79 20.44
C GLU A 5 27.77 -20.45 19.67
N ILE A 6 26.72 -20.17 18.88
CA ILE A 6 26.59 -18.89 18.17
C ILE A 6 26.25 -17.76 19.16
N ALA A 7 25.41 -18.02 20.16
CA ALA A 7 25.08 -17.04 21.20
C ALA A 7 26.31 -16.62 22.02
N GLU A 8 27.21 -17.55 22.31
CA GLU A 8 28.48 -17.24 23.01
C GLU A 8 29.41 -16.37 22.16
N ILE A 9 29.52 -16.67 20.85
CA ILE A 9 30.29 -15.85 19.90
C ILE A 9 29.68 -14.45 19.80
N ILE A 10 28.36 -14.34 19.85
CA ILE A 10 27.63 -13.07 19.83
C ILE A 10 27.99 -12.19 21.03
N GLU A 11 28.05 -12.75 22.24
CA GLU A 11 28.47 -11.99 23.43
C GLU A 11 29.92 -11.50 23.31
N GLN A 12 30.81 -12.30 22.73
CA GLN A 12 32.22 -11.92 22.55
C GLN A 12 32.43 -10.79 21.56
N ILE A 13 31.58 -10.64 20.54
CA ILE A 13 31.71 -9.59 19.52
C ILE A 13 30.94 -8.32 19.86
N LYS A 14 30.15 -8.31 20.94
CA LYS A 14 29.30 -7.18 21.32
C LYS A 14 30.06 -5.86 21.44
N GLN A 15 31.29 -5.89 21.98
CA GLN A 15 32.16 -4.72 22.11
C GLN A 15 32.72 -4.20 20.77
N GLU A 16 32.59 -4.99 19.70
CA GLU A 16 33.08 -4.67 18.36
C GLU A 16 31.97 -4.32 17.38
N ILE A 17 30.74 -4.15 17.89
CA ILE A 17 29.57 -3.71 17.16
C ILE A 17 29.21 -2.31 17.68
N GLN A 18 28.98 -1.41 16.74
CA GLN A 18 28.55 -0.04 17.01
C GLN A 18 27.21 0.19 16.32
N ILE A 19 26.40 1.07 16.89
CA ILE A 19 25.15 1.53 16.30
C ILE A 19 25.16 3.05 16.30
N ASP A 20 24.74 3.64 15.17
CA ASP A 20 24.60 5.08 15.06
C ASP A 20 23.24 5.58 15.57
N ALA A 21 23.06 6.90 15.60
CA ALA A 21 21.82 7.54 16.04
C ALA A 21 20.60 7.15 15.16
N ASN A 22 20.82 6.69 13.93
CA ASN A 22 19.78 6.28 12.99
C ASN A 22 19.44 4.78 13.10
N GLY A 23 20.10 4.05 13.99
CA GLY A 23 19.91 2.62 14.19
C GLY A 23 20.61 1.76 13.14
N GLN A 24 21.58 2.32 12.40
CA GLN A 24 22.41 1.55 11.47
C GLN A 24 23.60 0.95 12.22
N GLY A 25 23.72 -0.38 12.12
CA GLY A 25 24.80 -1.11 12.77
C GLY A 25 26.07 -1.14 11.94
N LYS A 26 27.22 -1.13 12.61
CA LYS A 26 28.54 -1.40 12.03
C LYS A 26 29.25 -2.44 12.89
N ALA A 27 29.84 -3.44 12.24
CA ALA A 27 30.66 -4.45 12.90
C ALA A 27 32.13 -4.30 12.48
N SER A 28 33.06 -4.55 13.39
CA SER A 28 34.47 -4.62 13.03
C SER A 28 34.73 -5.76 12.02
N VAL A 29 35.83 -5.68 11.28
CA VAL A 29 36.28 -6.79 10.40
C VAL A 29 36.51 -8.07 11.21
N ARG A 30 37.01 -7.95 12.45
CA ARG A 30 37.26 -9.10 13.34
C ARG A 30 35.95 -9.72 13.83
N ALA A 31 34.94 -8.90 14.12
CA ALA A 31 33.61 -9.37 14.50
C ALA A 31 32.95 -10.14 13.35
N ALA A 32 32.96 -9.58 12.14
CA ALA A 32 32.44 -10.26 10.95
C ALA A 32 33.21 -11.55 10.64
N ALA A 33 34.54 -11.54 10.78
CA ALA A 33 35.37 -12.71 10.59
C ALA A 33 35.09 -13.81 11.61
N ARG A 34 34.93 -13.46 12.89
CA ARG A 34 34.55 -14.41 13.94
C ARG A 34 33.17 -14.98 13.71
N LEU A 35 32.17 -14.16 13.37
CA LEU A 35 30.83 -14.65 13.02
C LEU A 35 30.86 -15.63 11.83
N ALA A 36 31.66 -15.34 10.81
CA ALA A 36 31.81 -16.20 9.65
C ALA A 36 32.78 -17.39 9.88
N ASN A 37 33.44 -17.47 11.04
CA ASN A 37 34.53 -18.42 11.33
C ASN A 37 35.63 -18.43 10.26
N VAL A 38 36.11 -17.24 9.87
CA VAL A 38 37.20 -17.06 8.90
C VAL A 38 38.35 -16.27 9.50
N ASN A 39 39.52 -16.38 8.89
CA ASN A 39 40.67 -15.56 9.27
C ASN A 39 40.40 -14.08 8.95
N ASP A 40 40.55 -13.22 9.95
CA ASP A 40 40.31 -11.78 9.88
C ASP A 40 41.25 -11.06 8.89
N ALA A 41 42.54 -11.40 8.88
CA ALA A 41 43.50 -10.90 7.89
C ALA A 41 43.18 -11.41 6.47
N GLY A 42 42.56 -12.59 6.36
CA GLY A 42 42.01 -13.13 5.11
C GLY A 42 40.84 -12.29 4.60
N LEU A 43 39.85 -12.05 5.45
CA LEU A 43 38.69 -11.21 5.13
C LEU A 43 39.12 -9.79 4.77
N LEU A 44 40.00 -9.18 5.57
CA LEU A 44 40.53 -7.85 5.33
C LEU A 44 41.21 -7.74 3.95
N ARG A 45 42.02 -8.73 3.59
CA ARG A 45 42.65 -8.77 2.25
C ARG A 45 41.61 -8.84 1.15
N SER A 46 40.59 -9.69 1.28
CA SER A 46 39.50 -9.78 0.31
C SER A 46 38.76 -8.44 0.13
N LEU A 47 38.49 -7.71 1.22
CA LEU A 47 37.85 -6.39 1.15
C LEU A 47 38.77 -5.34 0.51
N LYS A 48 40.07 -5.34 0.80
CA LYS A 48 41.04 -4.39 0.21
C LYS A 48 41.14 -4.49 -1.31
N THR A 49 40.86 -5.66 -1.89
CA THR A 49 40.85 -5.84 -3.36
C THR A 49 39.67 -5.16 -4.06
N ALA A 50 38.71 -4.56 -3.34
CA ALA A 50 37.48 -4.03 -3.95
C ALA A 50 37.72 -2.88 -4.94
N ALA A 51 38.81 -2.14 -4.81
CA ALA A 51 39.19 -1.09 -5.76
C ALA A 51 40.14 -1.58 -6.87
N ASP A 52 40.63 -2.82 -6.78
CA ASP A 52 41.65 -3.34 -7.70
C ASP A 52 41.03 -3.93 -8.97
N ILE A 53 41.84 -4.13 -10.02
CA ILE A 53 41.39 -4.79 -11.26
C ILE A 53 41.13 -6.29 -11.00
N SER A 54 41.95 -6.92 -10.16
CA SER A 54 41.81 -8.31 -9.73
C SER A 54 41.04 -8.42 -8.40
N ARG A 55 39.73 -8.16 -8.44
CA ARG A 55 38.87 -8.20 -7.26
C ARG A 55 38.66 -9.62 -6.76
N SER A 56 38.52 -9.79 -5.45
CA SER A 56 38.04 -11.06 -4.90
C SER A 56 36.56 -11.28 -5.22
N LYS A 57 36.13 -12.54 -5.33
CA LYS A 57 34.70 -12.89 -5.54
C LYS A 57 33.78 -12.29 -4.47
N LEU A 58 34.26 -12.16 -3.23
CA LEU A 58 33.53 -11.49 -2.16
C LEU A 58 33.33 -10.00 -2.47
N ALA A 59 34.40 -9.30 -2.89
CA ALA A 59 34.32 -7.90 -3.26
C ALA A 59 33.41 -7.67 -4.48
N GLU A 60 33.45 -8.55 -5.48
CA GLU A 60 32.51 -8.52 -6.62
C GLU A 60 31.06 -8.64 -6.15
N ARG A 61 30.79 -9.54 -5.20
CA ARG A 61 29.44 -9.74 -4.65
C ARG A 61 28.94 -8.52 -3.88
N LEU A 62 29.81 -7.88 -3.10
CA LEU A 62 29.49 -6.65 -2.39
C LEU A 62 29.20 -5.50 -3.37
N ILE A 63 30.00 -5.36 -4.42
CA ILE A 63 29.75 -4.35 -5.47
C ILE A 63 28.43 -4.63 -6.19
N TYR A 64 28.14 -5.88 -6.51
CA TYR A 64 26.86 -6.28 -7.09
C TYR A 64 25.66 -5.95 -6.18
N LYS A 65 25.85 -5.97 -4.85
CA LYS A 65 24.84 -5.57 -3.86
C LYS A 65 24.74 -4.04 -3.67
N GLY A 66 25.49 -3.26 -4.45
CA GLY A 66 25.41 -1.79 -4.48
C GLY A 66 26.44 -1.07 -3.62
N PHE A 67 27.45 -1.77 -3.08
CA PHE A 67 28.52 -1.13 -2.30
C PHE A 67 29.63 -0.60 -3.22
N GLU A 68 30.09 0.63 -3.01
CA GLU A 68 31.18 1.20 -3.78
C GLU A 68 32.54 0.61 -3.36
N GLY A 69 33.41 0.35 -4.34
CA GLY A 69 34.74 -0.24 -4.07
C GLY A 69 35.63 0.60 -3.15
N ALA A 70 35.50 1.93 -3.22
CA ALA A 70 36.21 2.85 -2.34
C ALA A 70 35.72 2.74 -0.88
N ASP A 71 34.40 2.66 -0.69
CA ASP A 71 33.80 2.48 0.64
C ASP A 71 34.21 1.15 1.27
N ILE A 72 34.15 0.05 0.50
CA ILE A 72 34.56 -1.28 0.97
C ILE A 72 36.02 -1.26 1.46
N LYS A 73 36.90 -0.55 0.74
CA LYS A 73 38.32 -0.42 1.13
C LYS A 73 38.49 0.33 2.45
N SER A 74 37.59 1.25 2.79
CA SER A 74 37.63 2.04 4.04
C SER A 74 37.11 1.28 5.28
N TRP A 75 36.40 0.16 5.10
CA TRP A 75 35.75 -0.57 6.22
C TRP A 75 36.72 -1.16 7.25
N SER A 76 38.02 -1.22 6.95
CA SER A 76 39.03 -1.57 7.96
C SER A 76 39.11 -0.55 9.10
N GLU A 77 38.75 0.70 8.81
CA GLU A 77 38.77 1.83 9.76
C GLU A 77 37.34 2.22 10.16
N SER A 78 36.43 2.28 9.21
CA SER A 78 35.06 2.78 9.43
C SER A 78 34.07 1.72 9.92
N GLY A 79 34.45 0.43 9.90
CA GLY A 79 33.58 -0.69 10.23
C GLY A 79 32.72 -1.15 9.04
N ILE A 80 32.33 -2.43 9.05
CA ILE A 80 31.50 -3.06 8.03
C ILE A 80 30.03 -2.78 8.35
N PRO A 81 29.24 -2.19 7.43
CA PRO A 81 27.81 -1.98 7.63
C PRO A 81 27.04 -3.28 7.85
N ASP A 82 25.99 -3.25 8.66
CA ASP A 82 25.11 -4.38 8.98
C ASP A 82 24.60 -5.15 7.75
N VAL A 83 24.17 -4.46 6.69
CA VAL A 83 23.74 -5.08 5.42
C VAL A 83 24.90 -5.78 4.70
N ALA A 84 26.13 -5.25 4.81
CA ALA A 84 27.31 -5.88 4.24
C ALA A 84 27.73 -7.12 5.05
N VAL A 85 27.55 -7.12 6.38
CA VAL A 85 27.77 -8.30 7.23
C VAL A 85 26.87 -9.47 6.78
N ALA A 86 25.59 -9.20 6.49
CA ALA A 86 24.68 -10.23 5.95
C ALA A 86 25.22 -10.84 4.64
N THR A 87 25.74 -9.99 3.75
CA THR A 87 26.29 -10.43 2.46
C THR A 87 27.56 -11.27 2.64
N ILE A 88 28.43 -10.88 3.57
CA ILE A 88 29.65 -11.63 3.90
C ILE A 88 29.30 -13.00 4.48
N LEU A 89 28.32 -13.07 5.39
CA LEU A 89 27.88 -14.33 5.99
C LEU A 89 27.25 -15.25 4.95
N HIS A 90 26.40 -14.72 4.06
CA HIS A 90 25.84 -15.49 2.96
C HIS A 90 26.94 -16.05 2.04
N TYR A 91 27.94 -15.23 1.70
CA TYR A 91 29.06 -15.66 0.87
C TYR A 91 29.84 -16.81 1.50
N TYR A 92 30.24 -16.70 2.77
CA TYR A 92 30.93 -17.78 3.47
C TYR A 92 30.01 -18.93 3.92
N GLY A 93 28.69 -18.76 3.91
CA GLY A 93 27.74 -19.85 4.16
C GLY A 93 27.55 -20.75 2.95
N TYR A 94 27.49 -20.17 1.74
CA TYR A 94 27.01 -20.88 0.55
C TYR A 94 27.90 -20.77 -0.70
N GLU A 95 28.63 -19.67 -0.90
CA GLU A 95 29.24 -19.33 -2.21
C GLU A 95 30.78 -19.40 -2.23
N ALA A 96 31.45 -19.45 -1.07
CA ALA A 96 32.91 -19.45 -0.95
C ALA A 96 33.58 -20.80 -1.29
N GLY A 97 32.82 -21.81 -1.73
CA GLY A 97 33.31 -23.13 -2.11
C GLY A 97 33.99 -23.86 -0.93
N LYS A 98 35.27 -24.22 -1.09
CA LYS A 98 36.05 -24.88 -0.01
C LYS A 98 36.24 -24.02 1.23
N ARG A 99 35.97 -22.71 1.15
CA ARG A 99 36.05 -21.77 2.27
C ARG A 99 34.68 -21.53 2.93
N CYS A 100 33.64 -22.26 2.51
CA CYS A 100 32.37 -22.18 3.21
C CYS A 100 32.51 -22.73 4.63
N THR A 101 31.83 -22.10 5.58
CA THR A 101 31.84 -22.53 6.99
C THR A 101 30.42 -22.80 7.45
N ALA A 102 30.27 -23.86 8.27
CA ALA A 102 28.98 -24.19 8.87
C ALA A 102 28.48 -23.06 9.79
N GLN A 103 29.40 -22.33 10.41
CA GLN A 103 29.07 -21.21 11.28
C GLN A 103 28.49 -20.02 10.51
N ALA A 104 29.12 -19.62 9.40
CA ALA A 104 28.61 -18.53 8.56
C ALA A 104 27.21 -18.86 8.04
N LYS A 105 26.98 -20.14 7.68
CA LYS A 105 25.66 -20.63 7.26
C LYS A 105 24.62 -20.49 8.37
N LEU A 106 24.90 -21.00 9.57
CA LEU A 106 23.95 -20.91 10.70
C LEU A 106 23.70 -19.47 11.14
N ALA A 107 24.74 -18.62 11.15
CA ALA A 107 24.60 -17.20 11.44
C ALA A 107 23.75 -16.49 10.38
N CYS A 108 23.94 -16.82 9.09
CA CYS A 108 23.12 -16.31 8.00
C CYS A 108 21.65 -16.71 8.16
N GLU A 109 21.37 -17.99 8.40
CA GLU A 109 20.01 -18.51 8.60
C GLU A 109 19.34 -17.89 9.84
N ALA A 110 20.08 -17.69 10.94
CA ALA A 110 19.57 -16.99 12.11
C ALA A 110 19.20 -15.53 11.77
N PHE A 111 20.04 -14.84 11.01
CA PHE A 111 19.78 -13.45 10.59
C PHE A 111 18.73 -13.31 9.50
N GLU A 112 18.39 -14.34 8.74
CA GLU A 112 17.25 -14.29 7.80
C GLU A 112 15.91 -14.17 8.53
N SER A 113 15.80 -14.73 9.75
CA SER A 113 14.57 -14.68 10.53
C SER A 113 14.30 -13.33 11.21
N ILE A 114 15.35 -12.61 11.63
CA ILE A 114 15.25 -11.37 12.42
C ILE A 114 15.73 -10.15 11.62
N GLY A 115 16.68 -10.34 10.71
CA GLY A 115 17.44 -9.28 10.02
C GLY A 115 18.64 -8.80 10.86
N VAL A 116 19.82 -8.68 10.23
CA VAL A 116 21.07 -8.27 10.92
C VAL A 116 20.93 -6.92 11.64
N ARG A 117 20.20 -5.98 11.03
CA ARG A 117 19.97 -4.66 11.63
C ARG A 117 19.13 -4.72 12.90
N ALA A 118 17.98 -5.40 12.85
CA ALA A 118 17.11 -5.55 14.01
C ALA A 118 17.83 -6.32 15.14
N TRP A 119 18.67 -7.28 14.76
CA TRP A 119 19.51 -7.99 15.72
C TRP A 119 20.56 -7.09 16.39
N ILE A 120 21.28 -6.24 15.65
CA ILE A 120 22.23 -5.28 16.25
C ILE A 120 21.50 -4.30 17.18
N GLN A 121 20.30 -3.85 16.79
CA GLN A 121 19.46 -2.98 17.60
C GLN A 121 19.08 -3.65 18.92
N ASP A 122 18.60 -4.89 18.87
CA ASP A 122 18.24 -5.67 20.06
C ASP A 122 19.46 -5.93 20.97
N LEU A 123 20.59 -6.36 20.40
CA LEU A 123 21.81 -6.67 21.13
C LEU A 123 22.35 -5.48 21.94
N LEU A 124 22.28 -4.27 21.36
CA LEU A 124 22.77 -3.04 21.97
C LEU A 124 21.69 -2.30 22.76
N GLY A 125 20.48 -2.86 22.88
CA GLY A 125 19.35 -2.21 23.55
C GLY A 125 18.94 -0.90 22.89
N TRP A 126 19.20 -0.76 21.59
CA TRP A 126 18.83 0.42 20.83
C TRP A 126 17.32 0.42 20.61
N THR A 127 16.66 1.35 21.25
CA THR A 127 15.28 1.71 20.93
C THR A 127 15.31 2.93 20.04
N LYS A 128 14.54 2.92 18.94
CA LYS A 128 14.34 4.12 18.13
C LYS A 128 13.98 5.28 19.07
N PRO A 129 14.77 6.35 19.14
CA PRO A 129 14.42 7.48 19.99
C PRO A 129 13.01 7.90 19.60
N ALA A 130 12.10 7.95 20.59
CA ALA A 130 10.74 8.41 20.41
C ALA A 130 10.84 9.73 19.66
N THR A 131 10.43 9.71 18.40
CA THR A 131 10.57 10.85 17.52
C THR A 131 9.65 11.91 18.10
N GLN A 132 10.21 12.86 18.87
CA GLN A 132 9.67 14.22 18.80
C GLN A 132 9.52 14.49 17.31
N PRO A 133 8.34 14.88 16.82
CA PRO A 133 8.09 14.98 15.39
C PRO A 133 9.19 15.82 14.75
N GLN A 134 10.16 15.16 14.14
CA GLN A 134 11.16 15.81 13.32
C GLN A 134 10.37 16.34 12.15
N GLU A 135 10.30 17.67 12.06
CA GLU A 135 9.98 18.35 10.81
C GLU A 135 10.87 17.72 9.75
N GLN A 136 10.28 16.84 8.93
CA GLN A 136 10.86 16.50 7.64
C GLN A 136 11.23 17.83 6.99
N PRO A 137 12.41 18.00 6.37
CA PRO A 137 12.55 19.05 5.37
C PRO A 137 11.40 18.80 4.40
N SER A 138 10.41 19.70 4.44
CA SER A 138 9.18 19.54 3.68
C SER A 138 9.64 19.28 2.25
N THR A 139 9.35 18.08 1.73
CA THR A 139 9.34 17.89 0.29
C THR A 139 8.60 19.09 -0.24
N PRO A 140 9.22 19.99 -1.06
CA PRO A 140 8.62 21.28 -1.37
C PRO A 140 7.19 20.99 -1.79
N ALA A 141 6.26 21.44 -0.95
CA ALA A 141 4.89 21.00 -1.07
C ALA A 141 4.47 21.45 -2.47
N LEU A 142 4.15 20.47 -3.31
CA LEU A 142 3.62 20.79 -4.63
C LEU A 142 2.48 21.78 -4.41
N PRO A 143 2.41 22.87 -5.19
CA PRO A 143 1.35 23.85 -5.03
C PRO A 143 -0.01 23.16 -4.98
N PRO A 144 -1.03 23.77 -4.34
CA PRO A 144 -2.40 23.27 -4.38
C PRO A 144 -2.79 22.80 -5.78
N VAL A 145 -3.58 21.73 -5.87
CA VAL A 145 -3.90 21.08 -7.14
C VAL A 145 -4.50 22.07 -8.13
N GLU A 146 -5.28 23.02 -7.64
CA GLU A 146 -5.87 24.13 -8.38
C GLU A 146 -4.79 25.02 -9.02
N GLN A 147 -3.74 25.37 -8.26
CA GLN A 147 -2.61 26.14 -8.79
C GLN A 147 -1.78 25.34 -9.80
N ARG A 148 -1.60 24.03 -9.58
CA ARG A 148 -0.91 23.16 -10.53
C ARG A 148 -1.68 23.01 -11.84
N LEU A 149 -2.99 22.79 -11.76
CA LEU A 149 -3.87 22.70 -12.93
C LEU A 149 -3.91 24.03 -13.69
N HIS A 150 -4.03 25.15 -12.98
CA HIS A 150 -4.00 26.48 -13.58
C HIS A 150 -2.66 26.75 -14.29
N THR A 151 -1.54 26.39 -13.66
CA THR A 151 -0.19 26.53 -14.24
C THR A 151 -0.03 25.65 -15.49
N LEU A 152 -0.55 24.42 -15.47
CA LEU A 152 -0.54 23.52 -16.63
C LEU A 152 -1.38 24.10 -17.79
N VAL A 153 -2.60 24.58 -17.50
CA VAL A 153 -3.48 25.18 -18.52
C VAL A 153 -2.84 26.44 -19.13
N LEU A 154 -2.21 27.29 -18.33
CA LEU A 154 -1.44 28.44 -18.82
C LEU A 154 -0.28 28.01 -19.70
N ALA A 155 0.53 27.04 -19.25
CA ALA A 155 1.64 26.52 -20.04
C ALA A 155 1.17 25.93 -21.38
N MET A 156 0.03 25.24 -21.41
CA MET A 156 -0.57 24.72 -22.65
C MET A 156 -1.02 25.85 -23.58
N LYS A 157 -1.64 26.92 -23.05
CA LYS A 157 -2.03 28.10 -23.84
C LYS A 157 -0.81 28.80 -24.44
N THR A 158 0.21 29.06 -23.63
CA THR A 158 1.47 29.66 -24.09
C THR A 158 2.16 28.78 -25.14
N LEU A 159 2.18 27.47 -24.95
CA LEU A 159 2.77 26.55 -25.92
C LEU A 159 1.96 26.49 -27.22
N ALA A 160 0.63 26.53 -27.14
CA ALA A 160 -0.24 26.63 -28.31
C ALA A 160 -0.01 27.95 -29.06
N GLU A 161 0.12 29.09 -28.37
CA GLU A 161 0.42 30.39 -28.97
C GLU A 161 1.79 30.40 -29.67
N LEU A 162 2.82 29.85 -29.00
CA LEU A 162 4.19 29.74 -29.56
C LEU A 162 4.28 28.79 -30.77
N THR A 163 3.36 27.83 -30.88
CA THR A 163 3.30 26.85 -31.97
C THR A 163 2.27 27.19 -33.05
N GLY A 164 1.62 28.37 -32.97
CA GLY A 164 0.62 28.81 -33.94
C GLY A 164 -0.67 27.98 -33.90
N GLY A 165 -1.06 27.51 -32.73
CA GLY A 165 -2.28 26.73 -32.48
C GLY A 165 -2.18 25.25 -32.82
N ARG A 166 -0.97 24.73 -33.09
CA ARG A 166 -0.76 23.34 -33.49
C ARG A 166 0.10 22.59 -32.48
N LEU A 167 -0.53 22.20 -31.37
CA LEU A 167 0.01 21.12 -30.55
C LEU A 167 -0.18 19.79 -31.29
N ASN A 168 0.83 18.93 -31.27
CA ASN A 168 0.71 17.57 -31.79
C ASN A 168 -0.45 16.87 -31.05
N PRO A 169 -1.46 16.31 -31.77
CA PRO A 169 -2.62 15.67 -31.15
C PRO A 169 -2.26 14.59 -30.12
N TYR A 170 -1.14 13.90 -30.32
CA TYR A 170 -0.64 12.90 -29.38
C TYR A 170 -0.15 13.51 -28.07
N MET A 171 0.54 14.65 -28.13
CA MET A 171 0.97 15.38 -26.94
C MET A 171 -0.23 15.97 -26.20
N GLU A 172 -1.20 16.53 -26.93
CA GLU A 172 -2.42 17.06 -26.34
C GLU A 172 -3.19 15.98 -25.57
N GLN A 173 -3.29 14.77 -26.13
CA GLN A 173 -3.91 13.63 -25.46
C GLN A 173 -3.13 13.22 -24.19
N GLN A 174 -1.80 13.12 -24.26
CA GLN A 174 -0.99 12.79 -23.09
C GLN A 174 -1.15 13.81 -21.95
N PHE A 175 -1.27 15.09 -22.26
CA PHE A 175 -1.53 16.12 -21.25
C PHE A 175 -2.93 16.00 -20.64
N LYS A 176 -3.96 15.70 -21.45
CA LYS A 176 -5.33 15.45 -20.96
C LYS A 176 -5.37 14.25 -20.03
N ASP A 177 -4.70 13.15 -20.40
CA ASP A 177 -4.66 11.93 -19.58
C ASP A 177 -3.92 12.17 -18.25
N TYR A 178 -2.81 12.91 -18.28
CA TYR A 178 -2.06 13.27 -17.08
C TYR A 178 -2.90 14.17 -16.13
N ALA A 179 -3.57 15.19 -16.66
CA ALA A 179 -4.45 16.05 -15.88
C ALA A 179 -5.65 15.27 -15.31
N GLY A 180 -6.24 14.37 -16.11
CA GLY A 180 -7.31 13.48 -15.67
C GLY A 180 -6.90 12.56 -14.52
N ASN A 181 -5.70 11.98 -14.59
CA ASN A 181 -5.16 11.13 -13.53
C ASN A 181 -4.91 11.91 -12.24
N LEU A 182 -4.33 13.11 -12.31
CA LEU A 182 -4.11 13.97 -11.14
C LEU A 182 -5.43 14.39 -10.47
N LEU A 183 -6.45 14.73 -11.28
CA LEU A 183 -7.80 15.03 -10.78
C LEU A 183 -8.43 13.80 -10.12
N ALA A 184 -8.31 12.62 -10.74
CA ALA A 184 -8.83 11.38 -10.19
C ALA A 184 -8.14 11.01 -8.86
N GLU A 185 -6.82 11.22 -8.75
CA GLU A 185 -6.06 10.95 -7.52
C GLU A 185 -6.38 11.97 -6.41
N HIS A 186 -6.54 13.25 -6.75
CA HIS A 186 -7.00 14.27 -5.79
C HIS A 186 -8.42 13.98 -5.29
N ASN A 187 -9.34 13.67 -6.21
CA ASN A 187 -10.71 13.29 -5.88
C ASN A 187 -10.78 11.97 -5.11
N ARG A 188 -9.83 11.05 -5.32
CA ARG A 188 -9.73 9.81 -4.53
C ARG A 188 -9.42 10.09 -3.06
N LYS A 189 -8.75 11.20 -2.71
CA LYS A 189 -8.57 11.63 -1.32
C LYS A 189 -9.86 12.19 -0.72
N LEU A 190 -10.71 12.82 -1.53
CA LEU A 190 -12.07 13.23 -1.14
C LEU A 190 -13.03 12.05 -0.96
N LEU A 191 -12.67 10.86 -1.43
CA LEU A 191 -13.33 9.58 -1.11
C LEU A 191 -12.85 9.00 0.23
N THR A 192 -12.37 9.83 1.16
CA THR A 192 -12.28 9.40 2.57
C THR A 192 -13.68 8.99 3.00
N ALA A 193 -13.83 7.88 3.72
CA ALA A 193 -15.13 7.43 4.19
C ALA A 193 -15.72 8.50 5.10
N THR A 194 -16.61 9.35 4.56
CA THR A 194 -17.46 10.21 5.35
C THR A 194 -18.32 9.32 6.23
N GLU A 195 -18.53 9.69 7.49
CA GLU A 195 -19.50 9.01 8.38
C GLU A 195 -20.89 8.92 7.71
N GLU A 196 -21.20 9.88 6.84
CA GLU A 196 -22.36 9.85 5.96
C GLU A 196 -22.28 8.74 4.90
N ARG A 197 -22.92 7.61 5.21
CA ARG A 197 -23.08 6.48 4.30
C ARG A 197 -24.47 6.48 3.66
N TRP A 198 -24.53 6.64 2.34
CA TRP A 198 -25.77 6.62 1.55
C TRP A 198 -25.82 5.44 0.57
N LEU A 199 -26.65 4.44 0.86
CA LEU A 199 -26.75 3.22 0.05
C LEU A 199 -28.14 3.07 -0.57
N GLY A 200 -28.19 2.49 -1.77
CA GLY A 200 -29.44 1.96 -2.30
C GLY A 200 -29.82 0.66 -1.59
N VAL A 201 -31.11 0.35 -1.50
CA VAL A 201 -31.62 -0.81 -0.76
C VAL A 201 -30.98 -2.14 -1.16
N VAL A 202 -30.68 -2.33 -2.45
CA VAL A 202 -30.04 -3.55 -2.95
C VAL A 202 -28.61 -3.65 -2.42
N ASN A 203 -27.86 -2.55 -2.45
CA ASN A 203 -26.50 -2.51 -1.94
C ASN A 203 -26.49 -2.74 -0.42
N PHE A 204 -27.44 -2.16 0.32
CA PHE A 204 -27.59 -2.41 1.76
C PHE A 204 -27.90 -3.90 2.04
N ALA A 205 -28.83 -4.50 1.29
CA ALA A 205 -29.16 -5.92 1.44
C ALA A 205 -27.96 -6.85 1.22
N GLU A 206 -27.14 -6.56 0.20
CA GLU A 206 -25.99 -7.40 -0.17
C GLU A 206 -24.78 -7.16 0.74
N SER A 207 -24.44 -5.91 1.05
CA SER A 207 -23.25 -5.57 1.83
C SER A 207 -23.43 -5.70 3.34
N GLU A 208 -24.60 -5.31 3.88
CA GLU A 208 -24.82 -5.28 5.34
C GLU A 208 -25.51 -6.55 5.84
N LEU A 209 -26.40 -7.14 5.04
CA LEU A 209 -27.19 -8.31 5.45
C LEU A 209 -26.74 -9.62 4.77
N GLY A 210 -25.79 -9.55 3.83
CA GLY A 210 -25.32 -10.71 3.07
C GLY A 210 -26.40 -11.37 2.19
N LYS A 211 -27.52 -10.69 1.92
CA LYS A 211 -28.64 -11.23 1.13
C LYS A 211 -28.44 -10.94 -0.35
N LYS A 212 -28.11 -11.97 -1.12
CA LYS A 212 -27.98 -11.86 -2.58
C LYS A 212 -29.33 -11.58 -3.23
N VAL A 213 -29.47 -10.44 -3.91
CA VAL A 213 -30.75 -10.03 -4.51
C VAL A 213 -30.83 -10.50 -5.98
N PRO A 214 -31.81 -11.33 -6.35
CA PRO A 214 -31.94 -11.83 -7.72
C PRO A 214 -32.15 -10.75 -8.78
N LEU A 215 -31.64 -11.02 -10.00
CA LEU A 215 -31.87 -10.16 -11.17
C LEU A 215 -33.23 -10.39 -11.84
N LYS A 216 -33.83 -11.56 -11.60
CA LYS A 216 -35.11 -12.03 -12.18
C LYS A 216 -35.88 -12.85 -11.13
N GLY A 217 -37.18 -13.06 -11.34
CA GLY A 217 -38.05 -13.86 -10.46
C GLY A 217 -38.96 -13.01 -9.57
N SER A 218 -39.64 -13.63 -8.60
CA SER A 218 -40.59 -12.94 -7.71
C SER A 218 -39.93 -11.91 -6.79
N HIS A 219 -38.69 -12.20 -6.36
CA HIS A 219 -37.89 -11.41 -5.43
C HIS A 219 -36.79 -10.61 -6.13
N TYR A 220 -37.05 -10.11 -7.35
CA TYR A 220 -36.03 -9.39 -8.09
C TYR A 220 -35.75 -7.98 -7.54
N ARG A 221 -34.53 -7.50 -7.72
CA ARG A 221 -34.02 -6.20 -7.19
C ARG A 221 -34.88 -4.96 -7.41
N GLY A 222 -35.61 -4.85 -8.51
CA GLY A 222 -36.49 -3.69 -8.76
C GLY A 222 -37.81 -3.77 -7.99
N HIS A 223 -38.32 -4.97 -7.69
CA HIS A 223 -39.41 -5.13 -6.73
C HIS A 223 -38.95 -4.74 -5.33
N LEU A 224 -37.72 -5.07 -4.93
CA LEU A 224 -37.20 -4.67 -3.62
C LEU A 224 -37.13 -3.13 -3.48
N GLY A 225 -36.63 -2.43 -4.49
CA GLY A 225 -36.68 -0.96 -4.53
C GLY A 225 -38.09 -0.39 -4.43
N THR A 226 -39.02 -0.99 -5.18
CA THR A 226 -40.43 -0.58 -5.18
C THR A 226 -41.12 -0.89 -3.84
N TRP A 227 -40.75 -2.01 -3.20
CA TRP A 227 -41.28 -2.47 -1.92
C TRP A 227 -40.98 -1.47 -0.81
N VAL A 228 -39.71 -1.10 -0.64
CA VAL A 228 -39.31 -0.13 0.38
C VAL A 228 -39.98 1.21 0.13
N ARG A 229 -40.03 1.69 -1.12
CA ARG A 229 -40.72 2.94 -1.43
C ARG A 229 -42.23 2.91 -1.10
N THR A 230 -42.87 1.77 -1.32
CA THR A 230 -44.34 1.65 -1.19
C THR A 230 -44.76 1.49 0.27
N PHE A 231 -44.08 0.63 1.02
CA PHE A 231 -44.47 0.26 2.39
C PHE A 231 -43.65 0.98 3.47
N TYR A 232 -42.51 1.55 3.12
CA TYR A 232 -41.60 2.25 4.03
C TYR A 232 -41.19 3.65 3.52
N PRO A 233 -42.12 4.51 3.07
CA PRO A 233 -41.80 5.83 2.53
C PRO A 233 -41.10 6.76 3.54
N GLN A 234 -41.30 6.54 4.83
CA GLN A 234 -40.69 7.31 5.92
C GLN A 234 -39.16 7.16 6.02
N LEU A 235 -38.57 6.15 5.37
CA LEU A 235 -37.12 5.91 5.44
C LEU A 235 -36.30 6.88 4.58
N GLY A 236 -36.94 7.57 3.64
CA GLY A 236 -36.30 8.59 2.81
C GLY A 236 -36.87 8.66 1.40
N ASP A 237 -36.74 9.83 0.79
CA ASP A 237 -37.22 10.16 -0.56
C ASP A 237 -36.10 10.60 -1.51
N ARG A 238 -34.86 10.67 -1.02
CA ARG A 238 -33.68 11.08 -1.79
C ARG A 238 -33.39 10.11 -2.93
N GLN A 239 -33.16 10.68 -4.12
CA GLN A 239 -32.73 9.93 -5.31
C GLN A 239 -31.37 10.41 -5.81
N GLU A 240 -30.60 9.47 -6.34
CA GLU A 240 -29.33 9.73 -7.02
C GLU A 240 -29.29 9.02 -8.37
N THR A 241 -28.75 9.69 -9.37
CA THR A 241 -28.51 9.09 -10.69
C THR A 241 -27.32 8.13 -10.59
N ARG A 242 -27.57 6.82 -10.73
CA ARG A 242 -26.53 5.79 -10.70
C ARG A 242 -26.63 4.87 -11.91
N LEU A 243 -25.49 4.30 -12.29
CA LEU A 243 -25.42 3.36 -13.40
C LEU A 243 -26.01 2.00 -12.99
N VAL A 244 -27.12 1.59 -13.63
CA VAL A 244 -27.80 0.32 -13.38
C VAL A 244 -27.88 -0.45 -14.71
N ASN A 245 -27.18 -1.58 -14.79
CA ASN A 245 -27.06 -2.41 -16.01
C ASN A 245 -26.66 -1.61 -17.27
N GLY A 246 -25.70 -0.69 -17.13
CA GLY A 246 -25.19 0.11 -18.24
C GLY A 246 -26.05 1.33 -18.62
N VAL A 247 -27.14 1.61 -17.90
CA VAL A 247 -27.99 2.80 -18.10
C VAL A 247 -28.01 3.65 -16.84
N GLN A 248 -27.83 4.97 -16.96
CA GLN A 248 -27.99 5.90 -15.83
C GLN A 248 -29.48 5.95 -15.43
N GLN A 249 -29.78 5.60 -14.19
CA GLN A 249 -31.14 5.57 -13.67
C GLN A 249 -31.21 6.30 -12.32
N PRO A 250 -32.27 7.04 -12.03
CA PRO A 250 -32.52 7.57 -10.70
C PRO A 250 -32.85 6.41 -9.76
N ILE A 251 -32.06 6.26 -8.69
CA ILE A 251 -32.29 5.25 -7.65
C ILE A 251 -32.50 5.93 -6.30
N TYR A 252 -33.37 5.36 -5.47
CA TYR A 252 -33.51 5.82 -4.08
C TYR A 252 -32.30 5.41 -3.26
N VAL A 253 -31.81 6.34 -2.46
CA VAL A 253 -30.68 6.14 -1.54
C VAL A 253 -31.10 6.53 -0.13
N TYR A 254 -30.57 5.81 0.85
CA TYR A 254 -30.97 5.93 2.24
C TYR A 254 -29.76 6.21 3.13
N ALA A 255 -29.96 7.00 4.18
CA ALA A 255 -28.95 7.38 5.16
C ALA A 255 -28.61 6.20 6.09
N CYS A 256 -27.82 5.24 5.62
CA CYS A 256 -27.49 4.02 6.36
C CYS A 256 -26.61 4.24 7.59
N HIS A 257 -26.11 5.46 7.79
CA HIS A 257 -25.42 5.88 9.01
C HIS A 257 -26.39 6.22 10.15
N ASP A 258 -27.67 6.50 9.84
CA ASP A 258 -28.73 6.65 10.84
C ASP A 258 -29.23 5.25 11.27
N PRO A 259 -29.10 4.87 12.57
CA PRO A 259 -29.54 3.57 13.07
C PRO A 259 -31.04 3.29 12.85
N VAL A 260 -31.89 4.32 12.87
CA VAL A 260 -33.34 4.17 12.67
C VAL A 260 -33.63 3.77 11.22
N VAL A 261 -32.96 4.42 10.27
CA VAL A 261 -33.08 4.12 8.84
C VAL A 261 -32.51 2.72 8.55
N ALA A 262 -31.35 2.39 9.10
CA ALA A 262 -30.73 1.07 8.94
C ALA A 262 -31.63 -0.06 9.49
N ALA A 263 -32.18 0.09 10.70
CA ALA A 263 -33.09 -0.89 11.28
C ALA A 263 -34.40 -1.03 10.46
N GLY A 264 -34.94 0.10 9.99
CA GLY A 264 -36.12 0.10 9.11
C GLY A 264 -35.87 -0.61 7.78
N LEU A 265 -34.71 -0.40 7.16
CA LEU A 265 -34.32 -1.10 5.94
C LEU A 265 -34.15 -2.60 6.16
N THR A 266 -33.49 -3.00 7.25
CA THR A 266 -33.34 -4.42 7.62
C THR A 266 -34.69 -5.10 7.71
N LYS A 267 -35.63 -4.51 8.45
CA LYS A 267 -37.00 -5.03 8.58
C LYS A 267 -37.70 -5.11 7.22
N ALA A 268 -37.65 -4.05 6.42
CA ALA A 268 -38.31 -4.03 5.11
C ALA A 268 -37.77 -5.09 4.15
N ILE A 269 -36.45 -5.33 4.18
CA ILE A 269 -35.77 -6.35 3.38
C ILE A 269 -36.13 -7.76 3.86
N GLU A 270 -36.16 -7.98 5.17
CA GLU A 270 -36.59 -9.26 5.76
C GLU A 270 -38.03 -9.61 5.39
N GLU A 271 -38.96 -8.67 5.53
CA GLU A 271 -40.35 -8.84 5.13
C GLU A 271 -40.47 -9.11 3.62
N PHE A 272 -39.71 -8.40 2.79
CA PHE A 272 -39.70 -8.64 1.35
C PHE A 272 -39.30 -10.07 0.99
N PHE A 273 -38.25 -10.60 1.61
CA PHE A 273 -37.76 -11.96 1.34
C PHE A 273 -38.60 -13.07 2.00
N ALA A 274 -39.29 -12.76 3.10
CA ALA A 274 -40.23 -13.69 3.74
C ALA A 274 -41.58 -13.76 3.00
N HIS A 275 -41.92 -12.73 2.22
CA HIS A 275 -43.22 -12.64 1.56
C HIS A 275 -43.32 -13.59 0.35
N PRO A 276 -44.34 -14.46 0.24
CA PRO A 276 -44.40 -15.50 -0.79
C PRO A 276 -44.51 -14.95 -2.22
N SER A 277 -45.16 -13.80 -2.40
CA SER A 277 -45.28 -13.13 -3.71
C SER A 277 -45.24 -11.60 -3.59
N PRO A 278 -44.05 -10.99 -3.44
CA PRO A 278 -43.92 -9.55 -3.20
C PRO A 278 -44.51 -8.71 -4.34
N GLY A 279 -44.37 -9.18 -5.59
CA GLY A 279 -44.93 -8.52 -6.75
C GLY A 279 -46.48 -8.44 -6.75
N ALA A 280 -47.16 -9.42 -6.15
CA ALA A 280 -48.62 -9.39 -6.03
C ALA A 280 -49.07 -8.35 -4.99
N ALA A 281 -48.42 -8.31 -3.83
CA ALA A 281 -48.66 -7.32 -2.79
C ALA A 281 -48.39 -5.89 -3.29
N LEU A 282 -47.32 -5.68 -4.07
CA LEU A 282 -47.04 -4.40 -4.73
C LEU A 282 -48.16 -3.97 -5.69
N ARG A 283 -48.73 -4.90 -6.47
CA ARG A 283 -49.87 -4.59 -7.35
C ARG A 283 -51.12 -4.22 -6.55
N GLN A 284 -51.41 -4.94 -5.47
CA GLN A 284 -52.53 -4.62 -4.58
C GLN A 284 -52.37 -3.25 -3.93
N ALA A 285 -51.15 -2.88 -3.55
CA ALA A 285 -50.82 -1.55 -3.03
C ALA A 285 -50.78 -0.45 -4.12
N GLY A 286 -51.10 -0.77 -5.39
CA GLY A 286 -51.15 0.20 -6.48
C GLY A 286 -49.77 0.70 -6.94
N ALA A 287 -48.67 0.04 -6.55
CA ALA A 287 -47.30 0.52 -6.78
C ALA A 287 -46.90 0.65 -8.26
N PHE A 288 -47.65 -0.01 -9.16
CA PHE A 288 -47.43 0.01 -10.61
C PHE A 288 -48.51 0.80 -11.38
N ALA A 289 -49.48 1.41 -10.69
CA ALA A 289 -50.48 2.25 -11.34
C ALA A 289 -49.84 3.59 -11.73
N SER A 290 -49.48 3.74 -13.01
CA SER A 290 -48.95 5.00 -13.52
C SER A 290 -50.03 6.10 -13.44
N LYS A 291 -49.80 7.17 -12.67
CA LYS A 291 -50.42 8.47 -12.99
C LYS A 291 -49.77 8.98 -14.28
N LYS A 292 -50.33 8.63 -15.44
CA LYS A 292 -50.15 9.43 -16.66
C LYS A 292 -50.98 10.70 -16.43
N ALA A 293 -50.35 11.78 -15.99
CA ALA A 293 -50.92 13.10 -16.20
C ALA A 293 -50.91 13.33 -17.72
N VAL A 294 -52.09 13.26 -18.33
CA VAL A 294 -52.30 13.70 -19.71
C VAL A 294 -52.06 15.21 -19.70
N VAL A 295 -50.96 15.66 -20.28
CA VAL A 295 -50.76 17.07 -20.60
C VAL A 295 -51.65 17.35 -21.82
N THR A 296 -52.83 17.91 -21.59
CA THR A 296 -53.62 18.55 -22.64
C THR A 296 -52.91 19.83 -23.05
N ALA A 297 -52.62 19.94 -24.34
CA ALA A 297 -52.06 21.11 -25.00
C ALA A 297 -52.97 22.35 -24.87
#